data_AF-A0A7X8U4G4-F1
#
_entry.id   AF-A0A7X8U4G4-F1
#
_cell.length_a   1.000
_cell.length_b   1.000
_cell.length_c   1.000
_cell.angle_alpha   90.00
_cell.angle_beta   90.00
_cell.angle_gamma   90.00
#
_symmetry.space_group_name_H-M   'P 1'
#
loop_
_entity.id
_entity.type
_entity.pdbx_description
1 polymer ?
#
loop_
_entity_poly.entity_id
_entity_poly.type
_entity_poly.pdbx_seq_one_letter_code
_entity_poly.pdbx_strand_id
1 'polypeptide(L)' 'MRCPACNSLQVGKVGSDQFYCWNCFIEFAVRKGRLNMFEVAEDGSLLSLEDSVDIIG' A
#
# COMPACT_ATOMS: atom_id res chain seq x y z
N MET A 1 5.64 -12.54 5.43
CA MET A 1 5.48 -11.79 4.16
C MET A 1 6.38 -10.56 4.20
N ARG A 2 6.83 -10.04 3.05
CA ARG A 2 7.61 -8.80 2.99
C ARG A 2 6.77 -7.72 2.31
N CYS A 3 6.96 -6.48 2.73
CA CYS A 3 6.33 -5.34 2.07
C CYS A 3 6.86 -5.27 0.63
N PRO A 4 5.99 -5.21 -0.39
CA PRO A 4 6.42 -5.11 -1.78
C PRO A 4 7.08 -3.76 -2.11
N ALA A 5 6.79 -2.71 -1.34
CA ALA A 5 7.36 -1.37 -1.54
C ALA A 5 8.75 -1.20 -0.91
N CYS A 6 8.97 -1.67 0.32
CA CYS A 6 10.22 -1.44 1.06
C CYS A 6 10.96 -2.71 1.51
N ASN A 7 10.44 -3.89 1.19
CA ASN A 7 10.98 -5.21 1.54
C ASN A 7 11.12 -5.51 3.05
N SER A 8 10.57 -4.65 3.90
CA SER A 8 10.54 -4.79 5.35
C SER A 8 9.66 -5.97 5.80
N LEU A 9 9.97 -6.52 6.98
CA LEU A 9 9.17 -7.55 7.66
C LEU A 9 8.11 -6.96 8.58
N GLN A 10 8.09 -5.63 8.75
CA GLN A 10 7.13 -4.90 9.59
C GLN A 10 5.77 -4.79 8.89
N VAL A 11 5.18 -5.93 8.52
CA VAL A 11 3.90 -6.01 7.80
C VAL A 11 2.86 -6.74 8.65
N GLY A 12 1.71 -6.10 8.85
CA GLY A 12 0.54 -6.66 9.53
C GLY A 12 -0.62 -6.90 8.56
N LYS A 13 -1.50 -7.84 8.91
CA LYS A 13 -2.76 -8.10 8.18
C LYS A 13 -3.87 -7.24 8.78
N VAL A 14 -4.56 -6.46 7.95
CA VAL A 14 -5.63 -5.53 8.36
C VAL A 14 -7.01 -5.92 7.81
N GLY A 15 -7.07 -6.86 6.86
CA GLY A 15 -8.31 -7.43 6.31
C GLY A 15 -8.05 -8.75 5.59
N SER A 16 -9.08 -9.37 4.97
CA SER A 16 -8.97 -10.74 4.42
C SER A 16 -7.80 -10.94 3.43
N ASP A 17 -7.56 -9.96 2.57
CA ASP A 17 -6.47 -9.94 1.58
C ASP A 17 -5.65 -8.63 1.64
N GLN A 18 -5.78 -7.90 2.77
CA GLN A 18 -5.26 -6.55 2.96
C GLN A 18 -4.19 -6.52 4.04
N PHE A 19 -3.12 -5.80 3.75
CA PHE A 19 -1.93 -5.74 4.58
C PHE A 19 -1.41 -4.32 4.67
N TYR A 20 -0.77 -3.99 5.78
CA TYR A 20 -0.17 -2.69 5.98
C TYR A 20 1.28 -2.86 6.43
N CYS A 21 2.19 -2.02 5.93
CA CYS A 21 3.57 -1.95 6.41
C CYS A 21 3.85 -0.77 7.38
N TRP A 22 4.16 -1.06 8.64
CA TRP A 22 4.54 -0.09 9.69
C TRP A 22 5.83 0.70 9.36
N ASN A 23 6.63 0.22 8.41
CA ASN A 23 7.91 0.86 8.05
C ASN A 23 7.76 2.01 7.06
N CYS A 24 6.82 1.91 6.13
CA CYS A 24 6.69 2.83 5.00
C CYS A 24 5.25 3.31 4.78
N PHE A 25 4.35 3.03 5.73
CA PHE A 25 2.96 3.51 5.71
C PHE A 25 2.18 3.13 4.44
N ILE A 26 2.52 1.98 3.83
CA ILE A 26 1.82 1.46 2.65
C ILE A 26 0.83 0.38 3.07
N GLU A 27 -0.44 0.60 2.72
CA GLU A 27 -1.46 -0.43 2.67
C GLU A 27 -1.48 -1.10 1.28
N PHE A 28 -1.63 -2.42 1.23
CA PHE A 28 -1.65 -3.16 -0.03
C PHE A 28 -2.51 -4.41 0.01
N ALA A 29 -3.16 -4.69 -1.12
CA ALA A 29 -4.04 -5.84 -1.33
C ALA A 29 -3.40 -6.80 -2.33
N VAL A 30 -3.44 -8.11 -2.04
CA VAL A 30 -3.00 -9.14 -3.01
C VAL A 30 -4.20 -9.99 -3.40
N ARG A 31 -4.74 -9.76 -4.61
CA ARG A 31 -5.93 -10.51 -5.09
C ARG A 31 -5.69 -11.03 -6.50
N LYS A 32 -5.74 -12.36 -6.68
CA LYS A 32 -5.64 -13.05 -7.98
C LYS A 32 -4.43 -12.58 -8.83
N GLY A 33 -3.28 -12.35 -8.20
CA GLY A 33 -2.06 -11.89 -8.87
C GLY A 33 -1.99 -10.39 -9.15
N ARG A 34 -3.01 -9.61 -8.77
CA ARG A 34 -2.95 -8.15 -8.78
C ARG A 34 -2.55 -7.63 -7.42
N LEU A 35 -1.65 -6.65 -7.43
CA LEU A 35 -1.18 -5.93 -6.25
C LEU A 35 -1.69 -4.50 -6.36
N ASN A 36 -2.55 -4.11 -5.43
CA ASN A 36 -2.99 -2.72 -5.31
C ASN A 36 -2.29 -2.12 -4.10
N MET A 37 -1.77 -0.89 -4.21
CA MET A 37 -1.02 -0.24 -3.14
C MET A 37 -1.53 1.18 -2.90
N PHE A 38 -1.61 1.54 -1.64
CA PHE A 38 -2.06 2.84 -1.17
C PHE A 38 -1.08 3.35 -0.12
N GLU A 39 -0.63 4.60 -0.29
CA GLU A 39 0.05 5.30 0.78
C GLU A 39 -1.00 5.82 1.78
N VAL A 40 -0.72 5.62 3.07
CA VAL A 40 -1.56 6.12 4.14
C VAL A 40 -0.98 7.45 4.60
N ALA A 41 -1.68 8.53 4.27
CA ALA A 41 -1.32 9.88 4.67
C ALA A 41 -1.44 10.06 6.20
N GLU A 42 -0.87 11.15 6.73
CA GLU A 42 -0.85 11.44 8.16
C GLU A 42 -2.25 11.56 8.77
N ASP A 43 -3.22 12.07 8.00
CA ASP A 43 -4.62 12.19 8.37
C ASP A 43 -5.39 10.87 8.28
N GLY A 44 -4.73 9.79 7.84
CA GLY A 44 -5.32 8.46 7.63
C GLY A 44 -5.99 8.27 6.27
N SER A 45 -5.95 9.27 5.38
CA SER A 45 -6.47 9.14 4.02
C SER A 45 -5.59 8.18 3.19
N LEU A 46 -6.20 7.49 2.23
CA LEU A 46 -5.50 6.57 1.32
C LEU A 46 -5.24 7.24 -0.04
N LEU A 47 -3.97 7.32 -0.43
CA LEU A 47 -3.52 7.80 -1.73
C LEU A 47 -3.11 6.61 -2.59
N SER A 48 -3.82 6.40 -3.71
CA SER A 48 -3.50 5.31 -4.63
C SER A 48 -2.15 5.52 -5.29
N LEU A 49 -1.27 4.51 -5.23
CA LEU A 49 -0.01 4.48 -5.97
C LEU A 49 -0.19 4.02 -7.43
N GLU A 50 -1.42 3.69 -7.82
CA GLU A 50 -1.81 3.33 -9.19
C GLU A 50 -2.22 4.57 -10.02
N ASP A 51 -2.15 5.78 -9.46
CA ASP A 51 -2.60 7.00 -10.14
C ASP A 51 -1.64 7.38 -11.27
N SER A 52 -2.16 7.27 -12.50
CA SER A 52 -1.59 7.89 -13.68
C SER A 52 -1.43 9.38 -13.41
N VAL A 53 -0.18 9.83 -13.28
CA VAL A 53 0.23 11.24 -13.17
C VAL A 53 -0.66 12.12 -14.06
N ASP A 54 -1.59 12.87 -13.45
CA ASP A 54 -2.16 14.04 -14.09
C ASP A 54 -1.03 15.06 -14.26
N ILE A 55 -0.32 14.97 -15.39
CA ILE A 55 0.55 16.04 -15.89
C ILE A 55 -0.38 17.18 -16.29
N ILE A 56 -0.81 17.97 -15.32
CA ILE A 56 -1.26 19.33 -15.56
C ILE A 56 -0.37 20.25 -14.73
N GLY A 57 0.76 20.60 -15.33
CA GLY A 57 1.57 21.76 -15.03
C GLY A 57 1.80 22.50 -16.34
#